data_AF-A0A5N6DBI0-F1
#
_entry.id   AF-A0A5N6DBI0-F1
#
_cell.length_a   1.000
_cell.length_b   1.000
_cell.length_c   1.000
_cell.angle_alpha   90.00
_cell.angle_beta   90.00
_cell.angle_gamma   90.00
#
_symmetry.space_group_name_H-M   'P 1'
#
loop_
_entity.id
_entity.type
_entity.pdbx_description
1 polymer ?
#
loop_
_entity_poly.entity_id
_entity_poly.type
_entity_poly.pdbx_seq_one_letter_code
_entity_poly.pdbx_strand_id
1 'polypeptide(L)'
;MTLCDTFLETIEPHAVLLTTLPKNESYRSLFYGVLQSIIKASANYPRIMEGVIRALVKVNQSICLPPGSHGLAFTTDSIPSIAKFYSLTFFFLGELMDWYVRRSKCRLLQCLHQDVYLNFRYLIWSIRSSAIHIIGGLIDGMDMDDPKYEKKRKIMQSSDLYLWEETRLSQVGLQKWDRRIIAQTAMTRQLIWEIQHDAAERLQLRAESHLLLLQMLDLTSQRLRSVTQQNSGIACLTTTVAQDIGMQGGDLGTDLPSELTLITSQETSRYKWSSGPKHKYTRVELQLASKHLQDFFRNDDQVTDLDSDVDVIAEDSVVESLQQWATNVHSQVLAIGGSPTTAFPSPVALVSACYATFARKTKLPVISHFCSLPTEERNGMTLFEQGLISLAYSLIRQLIDYLPPVLEGHAACNLNTERFSALNGTMTSWKEVLSLIDMLLYLAPPVLVCVIDGLDVLEDSSTDGPIRSLVRTLLTHTRHQTAPTADGSQNQDVLLKVLFTVAGRPNTLVETLSENRLILSESNQVSQLASTDGALNPDVGIVMMNA
;
A
#
# COMPACT_ATOMS: atom_id res chain seq x y z
N MET A 1 -15.89 -7.92 -24.65
CA MET A 1 -16.83 -6.78 -24.57
C MET A 1 -16.33 -5.89 -23.46
N THR A 2 -16.03 -4.62 -23.74
CA THR A 2 -15.44 -3.73 -22.73
C THR A 2 -16.51 -3.33 -21.70
N LEU A 3 -16.11 -3.02 -20.47
CA LEU A 3 -17.03 -2.65 -19.38
C LEU A 3 -17.92 -1.45 -19.76
N CYS A 4 -17.40 -0.55 -20.60
CA CYS A 4 -18.13 0.61 -21.12
C CYS A 4 -19.22 0.21 -22.13
N ASP A 5 -18.96 -0.77 -23.00
CA ASP A 5 -19.97 -1.28 -23.95
C ASP A 5 -21.17 -1.84 -23.19
N THR A 6 -20.91 -2.67 -22.17
CA THR A 6 -21.94 -3.21 -21.30
C THR A 6 -22.71 -2.11 -20.56
N PHE A 7 -22.05 -1.02 -20.16
CA PHE A 7 -22.73 0.11 -19.54
C PHE A 7 -23.72 0.78 -20.52
N LEU A 8 -23.30 1.05 -21.76
CA LEU A 8 -24.16 1.66 -22.78
C LEU A 8 -25.40 0.81 -23.08
N GLU A 9 -25.23 -0.51 -23.18
CA GLU A 9 -26.35 -1.44 -23.41
C GLU A 9 -27.38 -1.46 -22.26
N THR A 10 -26.97 -1.10 -21.05
CA THR A 10 -27.82 -1.19 -19.85
C THR A 10 -28.52 0.12 -19.49
N ILE A 11 -28.28 1.23 -20.19
CA ILE A 11 -28.81 2.54 -19.79
C ILE A 11 -30.25 2.78 -20.26
N GLU A 12 -30.64 2.21 -21.39
CA GLU A 12 -31.93 2.46 -22.06
C GLU A 12 -33.17 2.19 -21.18
N PRO A 13 -33.22 1.14 -20.33
CA PRO A 13 -34.35 0.89 -19.44
C PRO A 13 -34.68 2.06 -18.51
N HIS A 14 -33.70 2.89 -18.14
CA HIS A 14 -33.95 4.07 -17.31
C HIS A 14 -34.77 5.14 -18.01
N ALA A 15 -34.67 5.26 -19.35
CA ALA A 15 -35.46 6.23 -20.11
C ALA A 15 -36.96 5.89 -20.00
N VAL A 16 -37.31 4.61 -20.10
CA VAL A 16 -38.69 4.14 -19.96
C VAL A 16 -39.18 4.30 -18.51
N LEU A 17 -38.43 3.78 -17.54
CA LEU A 17 -38.86 3.81 -16.13
C LEU A 17 -39.00 5.21 -15.55
N LEU A 18 -38.16 6.17 -15.93
CA LEU A 18 -38.29 7.54 -15.44
C LEU A 18 -39.53 8.25 -15.99
N THR A 19 -40.04 7.87 -17.17
CA THR A 19 -41.22 8.51 -17.76
C THR A 19 -42.51 8.24 -16.99
N THR A 20 -42.55 7.16 -16.21
CA THR A 20 -43.70 6.77 -15.37
C THR A 20 -43.83 7.61 -14.11
N LEU A 21 -42.75 8.27 -13.67
CA LEU A 21 -42.75 9.13 -12.49
C LEU A 21 -43.39 10.50 -12.82
N PRO A 22 -44.11 11.12 -11.86
CA PRO A 22 -44.55 12.50 -12.01
C PRO A 22 -43.33 13.42 -12.14
N LYS A 23 -43.41 14.51 -12.93
CA LYS A 23 -42.28 15.43 -13.17
C LYS A 23 -41.02 14.74 -13.74
N ASN A 24 -41.21 13.71 -14.57
CA ASN A 24 -40.16 12.89 -15.17
C ASN A 24 -38.98 13.68 -15.77
N GLU A 25 -39.21 14.81 -16.45
CA GLU A 25 -38.17 15.62 -17.08
C GLU A 25 -37.09 16.09 -16.09
N SER A 26 -37.49 16.48 -14.87
CA SER A 26 -36.54 16.90 -13.84
C SER A 26 -35.68 15.74 -13.36
N TYR A 27 -36.27 14.56 -13.16
CA TYR A 27 -35.55 13.37 -12.71
C TYR A 27 -34.63 12.80 -13.80
N ARG A 28 -35.07 12.82 -15.06
CA ARG A 28 -34.25 12.42 -16.22
C ARG A 28 -33.04 13.32 -16.37
N SER A 29 -33.25 14.64 -16.38
CA SER A 29 -32.16 15.62 -16.49
C SER A 29 -31.17 15.47 -15.33
N LEU A 30 -31.66 15.33 -14.09
CA LEU A 30 -30.80 15.13 -12.92
C LEU A 30 -29.99 13.84 -13.02
N PHE A 31 -30.63 12.72 -13.38
CA PHE A 31 -29.98 11.41 -13.48
C PHE A 31 -28.83 11.44 -14.49
N TYR A 32 -29.11 11.86 -15.73
CA TYR A 32 -28.08 11.92 -16.78
C TYR A 32 -27.01 12.97 -16.48
N GLY A 33 -27.38 14.11 -15.89
CA GLY A 33 -26.42 15.13 -15.48
C GLY A 33 -25.43 14.61 -14.44
N VAL A 34 -25.91 13.92 -13.40
CA VAL A 34 -25.06 13.36 -12.35
C VAL A 34 -24.17 12.23 -12.90
N LEU A 35 -24.70 11.34 -13.74
CA LEU A 35 -23.89 10.32 -14.41
C LEU A 35 -22.77 10.95 -15.24
N GLN A 36 -23.09 11.96 -16.04
CA GLN A 36 -22.11 12.68 -16.85
C GLN A 36 -21.03 13.32 -15.99
N SER A 37 -21.40 13.97 -14.87
CA SER A 37 -20.45 14.58 -13.94
C SER A 37 -19.51 13.55 -13.31
N ILE A 38 -20.04 12.43 -12.83
CA ILE A 38 -19.24 11.39 -12.16
C ILE A 38 -18.27 10.72 -13.16
N ILE A 39 -18.75 10.39 -14.36
CA ILE A 39 -17.92 9.78 -15.41
C ILE A 39 -16.82 10.76 -15.81
N LYS A 40 -17.14 12.02 -16.10
CA LYS A 40 -16.13 13.03 -16.45
C LYS A 40 -15.11 13.24 -15.33
N ALA A 41 -15.55 13.31 -14.07
CA ALA A 41 -14.65 13.48 -12.93
C ALA A 41 -13.72 12.27 -12.76
N SER A 42 -14.20 11.06 -13.03
CA SER A 42 -13.44 9.83 -12.87
C SER A 42 -12.53 9.51 -14.07
N ALA A 43 -12.65 10.22 -15.19
CA ALA A 43 -11.98 9.87 -16.45
C ALA A 43 -10.46 9.83 -16.37
N ASN A 44 -9.86 10.67 -15.53
CA ASN A 44 -8.42 10.73 -15.31
C ASN A 44 -7.92 9.71 -14.27
N TYR A 45 -8.81 8.88 -13.72
CA TYR A 45 -8.51 7.93 -12.67
C TYR A 45 -9.00 6.53 -13.07
N PRO A 46 -8.22 5.75 -13.85
CA PRO A 46 -8.69 4.50 -14.45
C PRO A 46 -9.31 3.50 -13.46
N ARG A 47 -8.71 3.32 -12.27
CA ARG A 47 -9.23 2.43 -11.22
C ARG A 47 -10.57 2.89 -10.64
N ILE A 48 -10.70 4.20 -10.44
CA ILE A 48 -11.96 4.80 -9.96
C ILE A 48 -13.02 4.65 -11.04
N MET A 49 -12.69 4.98 -12.30
CA MET A 49 -13.58 4.82 -13.44
C MET A 49 -14.09 3.37 -13.56
N GLU A 50 -13.20 2.38 -13.48
CA GLU A 50 -13.59 0.97 -13.55
C GLU A 50 -14.59 0.62 -12.44
N GLY A 51 -14.29 1.01 -11.19
CA GLY A 51 -15.17 0.75 -10.04
C GLY A 51 -16.54 1.44 -10.16
N VAL A 52 -16.56 2.69 -10.65
CA VAL A 52 -17.77 3.46 -10.92
C VAL A 52 -18.63 2.78 -11.99
N ILE A 53 -18.06 2.49 -13.16
CA ILE A 53 -18.80 1.87 -14.26
C ILE A 53 -19.30 0.47 -13.86
N ARG A 54 -18.48 -0.31 -13.14
CA ARG A 54 -18.88 -1.62 -12.60
C ARG A 54 -20.07 -1.49 -11.65
N ALA A 55 -20.08 -0.50 -10.76
CA ALA A 55 -21.20 -0.25 -9.86
C ALA A 55 -22.48 0.11 -10.64
N LEU A 56 -22.36 1.02 -11.61
CA LEU A 56 -23.46 1.47 -12.45
C LEU A 56 -24.05 0.32 -13.27
N VAL A 57 -23.23 -0.48 -13.95
CA VAL A 57 -23.68 -1.67 -14.69
C VAL A 57 -24.49 -2.60 -13.80
N LYS A 58 -24.05 -2.84 -12.56
CA LYS A 58 -24.78 -3.73 -11.63
C LYS A 58 -26.12 -3.15 -11.17
N VAL A 59 -26.24 -1.84 -11.05
CA VAL A 59 -27.51 -1.16 -10.78
C VAL A 59 -28.43 -1.26 -12.00
N ASN A 60 -27.93 -0.87 -13.17
CA ASN A 60 -28.69 -0.81 -14.41
C ASN A 60 -29.22 -2.19 -14.84
N GLN A 61 -28.41 -3.24 -14.72
CA GLN A 61 -28.82 -4.62 -15.04
C GLN A 61 -30.01 -5.12 -14.21
N SER A 62 -30.27 -4.52 -13.04
CA SER A 62 -31.38 -4.98 -12.19
C SER A 62 -32.77 -4.58 -12.67
N ILE A 63 -32.84 -3.67 -13.63
CA ILE A 63 -34.10 -3.19 -14.23
C ILE A 63 -34.23 -3.59 -15.71
N CYS A 64 -33.25 -4.32 -16.26
CA CYS A 64 -33.34 -4.87 -17.60
C CYS A 64 -34.42 -5.96 -17.64
N LEU A 65 -35.41 -5.81 -18.51
CA LEU A 65 -36.47 -6.80 -18.69
C LEU A 65 -35.91 -8.04 -19.43
N PRO A 66 -36.41 -9.25 -19.13
CA PRO A 66 -36.08 -10.44 -19.90
C PRO A 66 -36.39 -10.29 -21.40
N PRO A 67 -35.61 -10.91 -22.30
CA PRO A 67 -35.94 -10.95 -23.72
C PRO A 67 -37.30 -11.62 -23.93
N GLY A 68 -38.21 -10.95 -24.66
CA GLY A 68 -39.60 -11.39 -24.86
C GLY A 68 -40.66 -10.57 -24.10
N SER A 69 -40.25 -9.70 -23.17
CA SER A 69 -41.14 -8.82 -22.38
C SER A 69 -41.60 -7.54 -23.11
N HIS A 70 -41.56 -7.55 -24.45
CA HIS A 70 -41.90 -6.39 -25.27
C HIS A 70 -43.42 -6.10 -25.18
N GLY A 71 -43.79 -4.96 -24.59
CA GLY A 71 -45.18 -4.51 -24.50
C GLY A 71 -45.79 -4.46 -23.09
N LEU A 72 -45.02 -4.81 -22.05
CA LEU A 72 -45.45 -4.63 -20.66
C LEU A 72 -45.49 -3.15 -20.30
N ALA A 73 -46.69 -2.58 -20.19
CA ALA A 73 -46.89 -1.21 -19.72
C ALA A 73 -46.79 -1.17 -18.20
N PHE A 74 -45.93 -0.29 -17.67
CA PHE A 74 -45.90 0.01 -16.25
C PHE A 74 -47.22 0.65 -15.81
N THR A 75 -47.93 -0.02 -14.90
CA THR A 75 -49.20 0.49 -14.35
C THR A 75 -48.93 1.52 -13.25
N THR A 76 -49.95 2.30 -12.86
CA THR A 76 -49.88 3.23 -11.72
C THR A 76 -49.44 2.56 -10.42
N ASP A 77 -49.72 1.26 -10.27
CA ASP A 77 -49.38 0.47 -9.08
C ASP A 77 -47.86 0.20 -8.96
N SER A 78 -47.12 0.34 -10.06
CA SER A 78 -45.66 0.21 -10.08
C SER A 78 -44.92 1.48 -9.61
N ILE A 79 -45.61 2.64 -9.55
CA ILE A 79 -45.01 3.94 -9.21
C ILE A 79 -44.27 3.92 -7.86
N PRO A 80 -44.81 3.37 -6.76
CA PRO A 80 -44.10 3.32 -5.48
C PRO A 80 -42.79 2.52 -5.54
N SER A 81 -42.78 1.40 -6.27
CA SER A 81 -41.59 0.56 -6.45
C SER A 81 -40.52 1.30 -7.28
N ILE A 82 -40.94 1.96 -8.37
CA ILE A 82 -40.06 2.77 -9.22
C ILE A 82 -39.50 3.95 -8.44
N ALA A 83 -40.33 4.66 -7.67
CA ALA A 83 -39.91 5.77 -6.83
C ALA A 83 -38.90 5.33 -5.76
N LYS A 84 -39.09 4.15 -5.14
CA LYS A 84 -38.15 3.59 -4.17
C LYS A 84 -36.81 3.25 -4.81
N PHE A 85 -36.80 2.61 -5.98
CA PHE A 85 -35.58 2.32 -6.74
C PHE A 85 -34.78 3.57 -7.07
N TYR A 86 -35.45 4.61 -7.59
CA TYR A 86 -34.76 5.86 -7.93
C TYR A 86 -34.34 6.65 -6.70
N SER A 87 -35.09 6.60 -5.60
CA SER A 87 -34.67 7.21 -4.32
C SER A 87 -33.34 6.63 -3.82
N LEU A 88 -33.19 5.30 -3.89
CA LEU A 88 -31.94 4.62 -3.55
C LEU A 88 -30.82 4.90 -4.57
N THR A 89 -31.17 4.97 -5.85
CA THR A 89 -30.21 5.26 -6.92
C THR A 89 -29.64 6.68 -6.81
N PHE A 90 -30.49 7.69 -6.59
CA PHE A 90 -30.03 9.06 -6.35
C PHE A 90 -29.24 9.19 -5.05
N PHE A 91 -29.63 8.47 -4.01
CA PHE A 91 -28.86 8.41 -2.77
C PHE A 91 -27.45 7.83 -3.01
N PHE A 92 -27.33 6.72 -3.76
CA PHE A 92 -26.06 6.17 -4.19
C PHE A 92 -25.20 7.15 -4.98
N LEU A 93 -25.78 7.80 -5.99
CA LEU A 93 -25.04 8.78 -6.78
C LEU A 93 -24.57 9.96 -5.92
N GLY A 94 -25.40 10.41 -4.98
CA GLY A 94 -25.03 11.45 -4.01
C GLY A 94 -23.86 11.03 -3.10
N GLU A 95 -23.94 9.85 -2.51
CA GLU A 95 -22.88 9.29 -1.66
C GLU A 95 -21.58 9.06 -2.45
N LEU A 96 -21.69 8.66 -3.72
CA LEU A 96 -20.54 8.48 -4.63
C LEU A 96 -19.86 9.82 -4.94
N MET A 97 -20.62 10.87 -5.23
CA MET A 97 -20.06 12.22 -5.42
C MET A 97 -19.41 12.75 -4.14
N ASP A 98 -20.05 12.57 -2.99
CA ASP A 98 -19.54 13.04 -1.70
C ASP A 98 -18.25 12.29 -1.32
N TRP A 99 -18.21 10.97 -1.53
CA TRP A 99 -16.99 10.17 -1.45
C TRP A 99 -15.88 10.72 -2.35
N TYR A 100 -16.19 10.98 -3.63
CA TYR A 100 -15.20 11.50 -4.59
C TYR A 100 -14.63 12.84 -4.12
N VAL A 101 -15.49 13.78 -3.70
CA VAL A 101 -15.07 15.10 -3.21
C VAL A 101 -14.20 14.98 -1.96
N ARG A 102 -14.57 14.11 -1.00
CA ARG A 102 -13.74 13.88 0.20
C ARG A 102 -12.37 13.32 -0.14
N ARG A 103 -12.28 12.32 -1.02
CA ARG A 103 -11.01 11.75 -1.47
C ARG A 103 -10.17 12.76 -2.24
N SER A 104 -10.80 13.56 -3.10
CA SER A 104 -10.16 14.66 -3.84
C SER A 104 -9.53 15.70 -2.90
N LYS A 105 -10.25 16.11 -1.84
CA LYS A 105 -9.74 17.08 -0.85
C LYS A 105 -8.46 16.61 -0.13
N CYS A 106 -8.31 15.30 0.04
CA CYS A 106 -7.13 14.67 0.64
C CYS A 106 -6.09 14.24 -0.40
N ARG A 107 -6.33 14.54 -1.69
CA ARG A 107 -5.56 14.06 -2.85
C ARG A 107 -5.34 12.55 -2.85
N LEU A 108 -6.39 11.80 -2.53
CA LEU A 108 -6.34 10.34 -2.45
C LEU A 108 -6.86 9.65 -3.71
N LEU A 109 -7.29 10.36 -4.75
CA LEU A 109 -7.89 9.73 -5.94
C LEU A 109 -6.91 8.84 -6.72
N GLN A 110 -5.61 9.03 -6.51
CA GLN A 110 -4.55 8.18 -7.07
C GLN A 110 -4.05 7.11 -6.09
N CYS A 111 -4.61 7.06 -4.87
CA CYS A 111 -4.25 6.06 -3.87
C CYS A 111 -4.66 4.65 -4.33
N LEU A 112 -3.73 3.72 -4.23
CA LEU A 112 -3.82 2.39 -4.85
C LEU A 112 -4.79 1.44 -4.15
N HIS A 113 -5.13 1.72 -2.89
CA HIS A 113 -6.01 0.86 -2.07
C HIS A 113 -7.50 1.20 -2.23
N GLN A 114 -7.87 2.12 -3.13
CA GLN A 114 -9.26 2.49 -3.31
C GLN A 114 -10.00 1.54 -4.24
N ASP A 115 -11.01 0.86 -3.72
CA ASP A 115 -12.00 0.13 -4.50
C ASP A 115 -13.39 0.76 -4.30
N VAL A 116 -13.83 1.53 -5.29
CA VAL A 116 -15.15 2.20 -5.29
C VAL A 116 -16.27 1.17 -5.19
N TYR A 117 -16.18 0.06 -5.92
CA TYR A 117 -17.26 -0.93 -5.98
C TYR A 117 -17.48 -1.59 -4.62
N LEU A 118 -16.41 -1.94 -3.92
CA LEU A 118 -16.50 -2.51 -2.57
C LEU A 118 -17.10 -1.52 -1.56
N ASN A 119 -16.72 -0.24 -1.63
CA ASN A 119 -17.26 0.81 -0.74
C ASN A 119 -18.78 0.99 -0.84
N PHE A 120 -19.37 0.67 -2.00
CA PHE A 120 -20.81 0.83 -2.24
C PHE A 120 -21.56 -0.49 -2.41
N ARG A 121 -20.94 -1.63 -2.15
CA ARG A 121 -21.51 -2.96 -2.44
C ARG A 121 -22.88 -3.18 -1.81
N TYR A 122 -23.07 -2.75 -0.56
CA TYR A 122 -24.36 -2.92 0.13
C TYR A 122 -25.46 -2.01 -0.42
N LEU A 123 -25.11 -0.78 -0.79
CA LEU A 123 -26.05 0.15 -1.40
C LEU A 123 -26.47 -0.33 -2.80
N ILE A 124 -25.52 -0.81 -3.59
CA ILE A 124 -25.79 -1.49 -4.87
C ILE A 124 -26.72 -2.69 -4.64
N TRP A 125 -26.45 -3.52 -3.63
CA TRP A 125 -27.31 -4.66 -3.29
C TRP A 125 -28.74 -4.22 -2.91
N SER A 126 -28.88 -3.14 -2.14
CA SER A 126 -30.18 -2.61 -1.73
C SER A 126 -30.98 -2.06 -2.91
N ILE A 127 -30.32 -1.36 -3.83
CA ILE A 127 -30.92 -0.88 -5.09
C ILE A 127 -31.41 -2.07 -5.91
N ARG A 128 -30.56 -3.08 -6.12
CA ARG A 128 -30.91 -4.29 -6.88
C ARG A 128 -32.09 -5.04 -6.26
N SER A 129 -32.12 -5.14 -4.93
CA SER A 129 -33.23 -5.79 -4.22
C SER A 129 -34.54 -5.01 -4.39
N SER A 130 -34.49 -3.68 -4.44
CA SER A 130 -35.69 -2.86 -4.70
C SER A 130 -36.25 -3.04 -6.12
N ALA A 131 -35.40 -3.34 -7.10
CA ALA A 131 -35.81 -3.58 -8.47
C ALA A 131 -36.64 -4.86 -8.66
N ILE A 132 -36.50 -5.84 -7.75
CA ILE A 132 -37.30 -7.08 -7.77
C ILE A 132 -38.79 -6.75 -7.68
N HIS A 133 -39.20 -5.74 -6.91
CA HIS A 133 -40.61 -5.34 -6.81
C HIS A 133 -41.11 -4.59 -8.05
N ILE A 134 -40.22 -4.06 -8.89
CA ILE A 134 -40.58 -3.49 -10.20
C ILE A 134 -40.88 -4.63 -11.17
N ILE A 135 -40.03 -5.67 -11.19
CA ILE A 135 -40.16 -6.82 -12.11
C ILE A 135 -41.24 -7.81 -11.66
N GLY A 136 -41.35 -8.08 -10.35
CA GLY A 136 -42.38 -8.95 -9.78
C GLY A 136 -43.79 -8.37 -9.87
N GLY A 137 -43.93 -7.03 -9.95
CA GLY A 137 -45.21 -6.39 -10.30
C GLY A 137 -45.61 -6.57 -11.77
N LEU A 138 -44.69 -7.04 -12.63
CA LEU A 138 -44.92 -7.32 -14.05
C LEU A 138 -45.13 -8.81 -14.36
N ILE A 139 -44.69 -9.70 -13.47
CA ILE A 139 -44.77 -11.16 -13.61
C ILE A 139 -45.57 -11.68 -12.40
N ASP A 140 -46.88 -11.80 -12.55
CA ASP A 140 -47.74 -12.36 -11.50
C ASP A 140 -47.40 -13.84 -11.31
N GLY A 141 -46.86 -14.17 -10.13
CA GLY A 141 -46.53 -15.52 -9.71
C GLY A 141 -45.11 -16.00 -10.03
N MET A 142 -44.18 -15.73 -9.12
CA MET A 142 -43.24 -16.74 -8.63
C MET A 142 -42.49 -16.23 -7.40
N ASP A 143 -42.37 -17.11 -6.42
CA ASP A 143 -41.63 -16.92 -5.17
C ASP A 143 -40.16 -16.57 -5.47
N MET A 144 -39.81 -15.29 -5.31
CA MET A 144 -38.46 -14.75 -5.53
C MET A 144 -37.68 -14.61 -4.22
N ASP A 145 -38.10 -15.28 -3.15
CA ASP A 145 -37.28 -15.43 -1.96
C ASP A 145 -36.17 -16.45 -2.26
N ASP A 146 -35.09 -16.01 -2.90
CA ASP A 146 -33.89 -16.83 -3.04
C ASP A 146 -33.36 -17.13 -1.61
N PRO A 147 -33.37 -18.40 -1.17
CA PRO A 147 -32.96 -18.79 0.18
C PRO A 147 -31.48 -18.45 0.46
N LYS A 148 -30.65 -18.21 -0.56
CA LYS A 148 -29.30 -17.64 -0.37
C LYS A 148 -29.34 -16.17 0.08
N TYR A 149 -30.33 -15.39 -0.35
CA TYR A 149 -30.46 -13.97 0.00
C TYR A 149 -30.96 -13.79 1.44
N GLU A 150 -31.95 -14.58 1.87
CA GLU A 150 -32.39 -14.62 3.27
C GLU A 150 -31.28 -15.08 4.22
N LYS A 151 -30.56 -16.16 3.86
CA LYS A 151 -29.47 -16.69 4.68
C LYS A 151 -28.34 -15.67 4.83
N LYS A 152 -27.99 -14.96 3.76
CA LYS A 152 -26.97 -13.90 3.79
C LYS A 152 -27.43 -12.67 4.58
N ARG A 153 -28.72 -12.31 4.52
CA ARG A 153 -29.32 -11.24 5.34
C ARG A 153 -29.29 -11.59 6.83
N LYS A 154 -29.70 -12.82 7.20
CA LYS A 154 -29.70 -13.32 8.60
C LYS A 154 -28.29 -13.43 9.19
N ILE A 155 -27.29 -13.85 8.41
CA ILE A 155 -25.88 -13.88 8.85
C ILE A 155 -25.30 -12.47 9.05
N MET A 156 -25.79 -11.47 8.31
CA MET A 156 -25.23 -10.12 8.30
C MET A 156 -25.87 -9.18 9.34
N GLN A 157 -27.07 -9.50 9.83
CA GLN A 157 -27.84 -8.69 10.80
C GLN A 157 -27.13 -8.47 12.16
N SER A 158 -26.12 -9.26 12.50
CA SER A 158 -25.34 -9.11 13.73
C SER A 158 -24.01 -8.37 13.56
N SER A 159 -23.73 -7.84 12.36
CA SER A 159 -22.47 -7.14 12.07
C SER A 159 -22.63 -5.62 12.22
N ASP A 160 -21.62 -4.96 12.81
CA ASP A 160 -21.55 -3.49 12.84
C ASP A 160 -21.59 -2.84 11.44
N LEU A 161 -21.15 -3.58 10.41
CA LEU A 161 -21.31 -3.19 9.00
C LEU A 161 -22.79 -3.03 8.65
N TYR A 162 -23.65 -3.98 9.06
CA TYR A 162 -25.08 -3.94 8.78
C TYR A 162 -25.75 -2.77 9.52
N LEU A 163 -25.41 -2.55 10.78
CA LEU A 163 -25.96 -1.43 11.57
C LEU A 163 -25.59 -0.08 10.95
N TRP A 164 -24.34 0.10 10.51
CA TRP A 164 -23.94 1.30 9.77
C TRP A 164 -24.76 1.46 8.50
N GLU A 165 -24.83 0.41 7.67
CA GLU A 165 -25.47 0.44 6.37
C GLU A 165 -26.99 0.69 6.46
N GLU A 166 -27.67 0.07 7.43
CA GLU A 166 -29.09 0.31 7.71
C GLU A 166 -29.34 1.76 8.14
N THR A 167 -28.47 2.31 8.99
CA THR A 167 -28.53 3.72 9.41
C THR A 167 -28.25 4.66 8.25
N ARG A 168 -27.33 4.29 7.35
CA ARG A 168 -27.03 5.06 6.16
C ARG A 168 -28.27 5.14 5.26
N LEU A 169 -28.95 4.00 5.05
CA LEU A 169 -30.17 3.93 4.25
C LEU A 169 -31.38 4.63 4.86
N SER A 170 -31.49 4.70 6.19
CA SER A 170 -32.62 5.37 6.85
C SER A 170 -32.64 6.90 6.65
N GLN A 171 -31.58 7.47 6.04
CA GLN A 171 -31.58 8.85 5.55
C GLN A 171 -32.52 9.08 4.36
N VAL A 172 -32.83 8.03 3.59
CA VAL A 172 -33.60 8.15 2.36
C VAL A 172 -35.04 8.58 2.69
N GLY A 173 -35.49 9.66 2.05
CA GLY A 173 -36.80 10.26 2.29
C GLY A 173 -36.86 11.29 3.41
N LEU A 174 -35.81 11.41 4.24
CA LEU A 174 -35.72 12.43 5.29
C LEU A 174 -35.21 13.78 4.75
N GLN A 175 -35.56 14.86 5.45
CA GLN A 175 -35.15 16.22 5.09
C GLN A 175 -34.55 16.97 6.28
N LYS A 176 -33.80 18.06 5.97
CA LYS A 176 -33.31 19.05 6.95
C LYS A 176 -32.67 18.39 8.19
N TRP A 177 -33.21 18.68 9.38
CA TRP A 177 -32.68 18.25 10.67
C TRP A 177 -32.75 16.74 10.86
N ASP A 178 -33.85 16.09 10.47
CA ASP A 178 -34.01 14.64 10.62
C ASP A 178 -32.95 13.90 9.80
N ARG A 179 -32.76 14.31 8.54
CA ARG A 179 -31.68 13.75 7.70
C ARG A 179 -30.31 13.98 8.32
N ARG A 180 -30.04 15.17 8.87
CA ARG A 180 -28.75 15.52 9.45
C ARG A 180 -28.42 14.66 10.68
N ILE A 181 -29.39 14.43 11.56
CA ILE A 181 -29.21 13.59 12.76
C ILE A 181 -28.87 12.15 12.36
N ILE A 182 -29.62 11.58 11.41
CA ILE A 182 -29.35 10.23 10.92
C ILE A 182 -28.00 10.16 10.19
N ALA A 183 -27.64 11.16 9.39
CA ALA A 183 -26.33 11.22 8.72
C ALA A 183 -25.17 11.24 9.72
N GLN A 184 -25.27 12.05 10.79
CA GLN A 184 -24.27 12.06 11.86
C GLN A 184 -24.17 10.70 12.56
N THR A 185 -25.32 10.08 12.86
CA THR A 185 -25.36 8.74 13.46
C THR A 185 -24.72 7.69 12.54
N ALA A 186 -24.97 7.79 11.23
CA ALA A 186 -24.35 6.92 10.23
C ALA A 186 -22.82 7.12 10.18
N MET A 187 -22.32 8.37 10.26
CA MET A 187 -20.88 8.65 10.32
C MET A 187 -20.23 8.06 11.58
N THR A 188 -20.87 8.17 12.75
CA THR A 188 -20.36 7.55 13.99
C THR A 188 -20.30 6.04 13.87
N ARG A 189 -21.36 5.41 13.31
CA ARG A 189 -21.37 3.96 13.07
C ARG A 189 -20.33 3.52 12.05
N GLN A 190 -20.12 4.32 10.99
CA GLN A 190 -19.06 4.08 10.02
C GLN A 190 -17.70 4.04 10.71
N LEU A 191 -17.40 5.02 11.57
CA LEU A 191 -16.12 5.08 12.27
C LEU A 191 -15.93 3.89 13.22
N ILE A 192 -16.98 3.48 13.95
CA ILE A 192 -16.94 2.30 14.82
C ILE A 192 -16.63 1.05 14.00
N TRP A 193 -17.34 0.86 12.88
CA TRP A 193 -17.11 -0.25 11.98
C TRP A 193 -15.69 -0.23 11.40
N GLU A 194 -15.19 0.93 10.95
CA GLU A 194 -13.82 1.08 10.43
C GLU A 194 -12.78 0.68 11.49
N ILE A 195 -12.95 1.10 12.74
CA ILE A 195 -12.04 0.74 13.85
C ILE A 195 -12.02 -0.76 14.07
N GLN A 196 -13.19 -1.40 14.16
CA GLN A 196 -13.28 -2.85 14.39
C GLN A 196 -12.77 -3.64 13.19
N HIS A 197 -13.07 -3.17 11.98
CA HIS A 197 -12.62 -3.81 10.75
C HIS A 197 -11.11 -3.75 10.60
N ASP A 198 -10.48 -2.59 10.82
CA ASP A 198 -9.02 -2.44 10.84
C ASP A 198 -8.38 -3.29 11.95
N ALA A 199 -8.96 -3.33 13.15
CA ALA A 199 -8.48 -4.18 14.23
C ALA A 199 -8.52 -5.68 13.86
N ALA A 200 -9.60 -6.13 13.22
CA ALA A 200 -9.75 -7.50 12.74
C ALA A 200 -8.79 -7.82 11.59
N GLU A 201 -8.61 -6.90 10.64
CA GLU A 201 -7.66 -7.03 9.53
C GLU A 201 -6.22 -7.13 10.06
N ARG A 202 -5.82 -6.29 11.01
CA ARG A 202 -4.51 -6.39 11.66
C ARG A 202 -4.31 -7.71 12.41
N LEU A 203 -5.34 -8.20 13.09
CA LEU A 203 -5.28 -9.51 13.75
C LEU A 203 -5.10 -10.63 12.73
N GLN A 204 -5.83 -10.57 11.61
CA GLN A 204 -5.69 -11.52 10.51
C GLN A 204 -4.30 -11.46 9.89
N LEU A 205 -3.78 -10.25 9.61
CA LEU A 205 -2.43 -10.04 9.09
C LEU A 205 -1.36 -10.63 10.03
N ARG A 206 -1.53 -10.55 11.36
CA ARG A 206 -0.61 -11.22 12.31
C ARG A 206 -0.66 -12.74 12.19
N ALA A 207 -1.85 -13.30 12.09
CA ALA A 207 -2.05 -14.75 12.04
C ALA A 207 -1.61 -15.35 10.70
N GLU A 208 -1.81 -14.61 9.60
CA GLU A 208 -1.62 -15.09 8.23
C GLU A 208 -0.39 -14.50 7.53
N SER A 209 0.43 -13.68 8.21
CA SER A 209 1.59 -12.96 7.62
C SER A 209 2.50 -13.89 6.79
N HIS A 210 2.90 -15.02 7.37
CA HIS A 210 3.75 -16.00 6.71
C HIS A 210 3.08 -16.63 5.48
N LEU A 211 1.78 -16.93 5.57
CA LEU A 211 1.02 -17.47 4.43
C LEU A 211 0.93 -16.45 3.28
N LEU A 212 0.66 -15.19 3.60
CA LEU A 212 0.57 -14.12 2.60
C LEU A 212 1.92 -13.85 1.93
N LEU A 213 3.03 -13.89 2.68
CA LEU A 213 4.39 -13.80 2.15
C LEU A 213 4.73 -14.98 1.24
N LEU A 214 4.33 -16.20 1.59
CA LEU A 214 4.48 -17.38 0.73
C LEU A 214 3.66 -17.27 -0.56
N GLN A 215 2.41 -16.78 -0.48
CA GLN A 215 1.59 -16.54 -1.67
C GLN A 215 2.20 -15.48 -2.59
N MET A 216 2.76 -14.42 -2.01
CA MET A 216 3.49 -13.41 -2.77
C MET A 216 4.69 -14.04 -3.47
N LEU A 217 5.46 -14.86 -2.76
CA LEU A 217 6.63 -15.54 -3.29
C LEU A 217 6.30 -16.53 -4.41
N ASP A 218 5.20 -17.29 -4.29
CA ASP A 218 4.75 -18.21 -5.34
C ASP A 218 4.43 -17.44 -6.64
N LEU A 219 3.68 -16.34 -6.51
CA LEU A 219 3.35 -15.49 -7.66
C LEU A 219 4.59 -14.80 -8.26
N THR A 220 5.55 -14.36 -7.44
CA THR A 220 6.80 -13.78 -7.95
C THR A 220 7.68 -14.84 -8.62
N SER A 221 7.76 -16.04 -8.05
CA SER A 221 8.56 -17.15 -8.58
C SER A 221 8.05 -17.65 -9.93
N GLN A 222 6.74 -17.57 -10.17
CA GLN A 222 6.15 -17.85 -11.50
C GLN A 222 6.58 -16.83 -12.57
N ARG A 223 7.04 -15.64 -12.17
CA ARG A 223 7.52 -14.57 -13.07
C ARG A 223 9.03 -14.42 -13.13
N LEU A 224 9.73 -14.89 -12.10
CA LEU A 224 11.19 -14.92 -12.04
C LEU A 224 11.69 -16.15 -12.79
N ARG A 225 12.37 -15.93 -13.92
CA ARG A 225 13.10 -16.98 -14.63
C ARG A 225 14.54 -16.97 -14.18
N SER A 226 14.96 -18.08 -13.59
CA SER A 226 16.35 -18.26 -13.19
C SER A 226 17.22 -18.64 -14.37
N VAL A 227 18.43 -18.08 -14.42
CA VAL A 227 19.45 -18.41 -15.44
C VAL A 227 20.73 -18.82 -14.73
N THR A 228 21.27 -19.99 -15.10
CA THR A 228 22.49 -20.58 -14.52
C THR A 228 23.79 -19.85 -14.90
N GLN A 229 23.73 -18.83 -15.75
CA GLN A 229 24.89 -18.16 -16.33
C GLN A 229 25.35 -17.00 -15.42
N GLN A 230 26.47 -17.20 -14.71
CA GLN A 230 27.09 -16.29 -13.74
C GLN A 230 27.84 -15.10 -14.39
N ASN A 231 27.18 -14.32 -15.24
CA ASN A 231 27.85 -13.30 -16.04
C ASN A 231 27.35 -11.86 -15.83
N SER A 232 26.36 -11.59 -14.98
CA SER A 232 25.71 -10.26 -14.94
C SER A 232 26.20 -9.32 -13.83
N GLY A 233 27.14 -9.74 -12.98
CA GLY A 233 27.72 -8.88 -11.94
C GLY A 233 26.70 -8.44 -10.88
N ILE A 234 25.59 -9.19 -10.73
CA ILE A 234 24.55 -8.90 -9.74
C ILE A 234 25.03 -9.39 -8.37
N ALA A 235 24.97 -8.54 -7.34
CA ALA A 235 25.37 -8.85 -5.98
C ALA A 235 24.19 -8.68 -5.00
N CYS A 236 24.05 -9.60 -4.05
CA CYS A 236 23.04 -9.53 -3.01
C CYS A 236 23.67 -9.28 -1.64
N LEU A 237 23.16 -8.27 -0.94
CA LEU A 237 23.51 -7.95 0.45
C LEU A 237 22.29 -8.16 1.32
N THR A 238 22.39 -9.05 2.31
CA THR A 238 21.30 -9.29 3.25
C THR A 238 21.78 -9.08 4.68
N THR A 239 21.01 -8.35 5.49
CA THR A 239 21.32 -8.18 6.91
C THR A 239 21.12 -9.49 7.68
N THR A 240 22.02 -9.81 8.62
CA THR A 240 21.84 -10.98 9.49
C THR A 240 20.61 -10.81 10.39
N VAL A 241 19.87 -11.90 10.63
CA VAL A 241 18.80 -11.95 11.61
C VAL A 241 19.38 -11.66 13.00
N ALA A 242 18.74 -10.80 13.79
CA ALA A 242 19.26 -10.30 15.07
C ALA A 242 19.33 -11.35 16.21
N GLN A 243 19.52 -12.65 15.93
CA GLN A 243 19.37 -13.73 16.92
C GLN A 243 20.65 -14.27 17.58
N ASP A 244 21.86 -13.82 17.25
CA ASP A 244 23.09 -14.35 17.88
C ASP A 244 23.92 -13.31 18.65
N ILE A 245 23.35 -12.79 19.74
CA ILE A 245 24.16 -12.33 20.88
C ILE A 245 23.65 -13.04 22.14
N GLY A 246 23.80 -14.36 22.14
CA GLY A 246 23.74 -15.15 23.35
C GLY A 246 24.96 -14.84 24.22
N MET A 247 24.74 -14.22 25.38
CA MET A 247 25.70 -14.19 26.48
C MET A 247 26.00 -15.63 26.91
N GLN A 248 27.04 -16.25 26.36
CA GLN A 248 27.67 -17.41 27.00
C GLN A 248 28.64 -16.89 28.06
N GLY A 249 28.36 -17.25 29.30
CA GLY A 249 29.25 -17.01 30.44
C GLY A 249 30.56 -17.77 30.27
N GLY A 250 31.66 -17.08 30.59
CA GLY A 250 33.00 -17.62 30.72
C GLY A 250 33.79 -16.73 31.68
N ASP A 251 34.30 -17.36 32.72
CA ASP A 251 34.93 -16.80 33.92
C ASP A 251 36.36 -16.27 33.68
N LEU A 252 36.76 -15.30 34.52
CA LEU A 252 38.11 -14.76 34.82
C LEU A 252 38.96 -14.02 33.75
N GLY A 253 39.30 -12.77 34.09
CA GLY A 253 40.50 -12.07 33.60
C GLY A 253 40.39 -10.54 33.63
N THR A 254 40.69 -9.92 34.77
CA THR A 254 40.99 -8.48 34.86
C THR A 254 42.10 -8.10 33.88
N ASP A 255 41.82 -7.17 32.95
CA ASP A 255 42.66 -5.99 32.66
C ASP A 255 42.02 -5.15 31.53
N LEU A 256 41.88 -3.85 31.79
CA LEU A 256 41.45 -2.83 30.82
C LEU A 256 42.63 -2.53 29.86
N PRO A 257 42.37 -2.20 28.58
CA PRO A 257 42.22 -0.78 28.24
C PRO A 257 41.13 -0.46 27.20
N SER A 258 40.31 0.53 27.59
CA SER A 258 39.70 1.65 26.87
C SER A 258 39.47 1.66 25.35
N GLU A 259 38.30 2.21 24.99
CA GLU A 259 37.83 2.71 23.68
C GLU A 259 37.24 1.70 22.68
N LEU A 260 36.20 0.98 23.11
CA LEU A 260 35.12 0.53 22.23
C LEU A 260 33.80 0.78 22.96
N THR A 261 33.16 1.91 22.67
CA THR A 261 31.90 2.31 23.27
C THR A 261 30.82 1.29 22.89
N LEU A 262 30.43 0.48 23.87
CA LEU A 262 29.25 -0.37 23.88
C LEU A 262 28.03 0.37 23.30
N ILE A 263 27.57 -0.03 22.11
CA ILE A 263 26.29 0.39 21.52
C ILE A 263 25.08 -0.32 22.20
N THR A 264 25.34 -1.32 23.04
CA THR A 264 24.29 -2.14 23.66
C THR A 264 23.84 -1.58 25.02
N SER A 265 22.88 -0.66 25.02
CA SER A 265 21.88 -0.48 26.12
C SER A 265 20.95 0.72 25.94
N GLN A 266 21.31 1.72 25.13
CA GLN A 266 20.48 2.93 24.96
C GLN A 266 19.39 2.81 23.87
N GLU A 267 19.59 2.02 22.81
CA GLU A 267 18.62 1.90 21.72
C GLU A 267 17.32 1.18 22.12
N THR A 268 17.39 0.22 23.04
CA THR A 268 16.20 -0.48 23.59
C THR A 268 15.31 0.40 24.46
N SER A 269 15.79 1.58 24.89
CA SER A 269 15.00 2.54 25.67
C SER A 269 14.09 3.42 24.82
N ARG A 270 14.38 3.56 23.51
CA ARG A 270 13.63 4.45 22.60
C ARG A 270 12.20 3.98 22.35
N TYR A 271 11.87 2.74 22.70
CA TYR A 271 10.54 2.14 22.53
C TYR A 271 9.79 1.88 23.85
N LYS A 272 10.35 2.31 24.99
CA LYS A 272 9.65 2.35 26.28
C LYS A 272 9.13 3.77 26.50
N TRP A 273 7.91 4.03 26.03
CA TRP A 273 7.32 5.37 26.11
C TRP A 273 6.53 5.58 27.40
N SER A 274 6.83 6.70 28.07
CA SER A 274 6.20 7.12 29.33
C SER A 274 4.79 7.67 29.13
N SER A 275 3.98 7.58 30.19
CA SER A 275 2.61 8.08 30.26
C SER A 275 2.55 9.62 30.18
N GLY A 276 2.30 10.15 28.98
CA GLY A 276 1.98 11.57 28.74
C GLY A 276 0.52 11.79 28.32
N PRO A 277 0.08 13.05 28.13
CA PRO A 277 -1.28 13.36 27.70
C PRO A 277 -1.58 12.75 26.32
N LYS A 278 -2.58 11.85 26.31
CA LYS A 278 -3.03 11.14 25.11
C LYS A 278 -3.75 12.09 24.17
N HIS A 279 -3.22 12.26 22.96
CA HIS A 279 -3.90 12.99 21.89
C HIS A 279 -4.50 11.98 20.91
N LYS A 280 -5.74 12.19 20.47
CA LYS A 280 -6.37 11.33 19.47
C LYS A 280 -6.20 11.97 18.10
N TYR A 281 -5.71 11.19 17.15
CA TYR A 281 -5.62 11.60 15.76
C TYR A 281 -6.46 10.65 14.92
N THR A 282 -7.18 11.20 13.94
CA THR A 282 -7.83 10.39 12.90
C THR A 282 -6.91 10.29 11.69
N ARG A 283 -6.95 9.16 10.99
CA ARG A 283 -6.23 9.00 9.72
C ARG A 283 -6.61 10.09 8.70
N VAL A 284 -7.89 10.49 8.66
CA VAL A 284 -8.37 11.53 7.73
C VAL A 284 -7.75 12.89 8.02
N GLU A 285 -7.58 13.27 9.29
CA GLU A 285 -6.88 14.51 9.66
C GLU A 285 -5.42 14.50 9.20
N LEU A 286 -4.72 13.39 9.38
CA LEU A 286 -3.32 13.24 8.94
C LEU A 286 -3.19 13.24 7.41
N GLN A 287 -4.13 12.61 6.70
CA GLN A 287 -4.22 12.67 5.23
C GLN A 287 -4.46 14.10 4.74
N LEU A 288 -5.30 14.87 5.44
CA LEU A 288 -5.55 16.27 5.12
C LEU A 288 -4.33 17.15 5.40
N ALA A 289 -3.64 16.95 6.53
CA ALA A 289 -2.47 17.71 6.92
C ALA A 289 -1.27 17.49 5.97
N SER A 290 -1.10 16.25 5.51
CA SER A 290 0.00 15.85 4.63
C SER A 290 -0.29 16.03 3.13
N LYS A 291 -1.47 16.51 2.72
CA LYS A 291 -1.85 16.57 1.29
C LYS A 291 -0.89 17.37 0.41
N HIS A 292 -0.25 18.39 0.96
CA HIS A 292 0.69 19.28 0.25
C HIS A 292 2.01 18.58 -0.09
N LEU A 293 2.35 17.48 0.58
CA LEU A 293 3.54 16.69 0.28
C LEU A 293 3.51 16.11 -1.15
N GLN A 294 2.32 15.88 -1.70
CA GLN A 294 2.14 15.41 -3.08
C GLN A 294 2.54 16.45 -4.15
N ASP A 295 2.88 17.70 -3.77
CA ASP A 295 3.45 18.68 -4.71
C ASP A 295 4.94 18.40 -5.01
N PHE A 296 5.55 17.44 -4.31
CA PHE A 296 6.99 17.15 -4.38
C PHE A 296 7.33 15.75 -4.92
N PHE A 297 6.34 14.91 -5.21
CA PHE A 297 6.55 13.58 -5.80
C PHE A 297 5.47 13.24 -6.82
N ARG A 298 5.74 12.30 -7.74
CA ARG A 298 4.73 11.80 -8.68
C ARG A 298 4.11 10.53 -8.10
N ASN A 299 2.78 10.39 -8.16
CA ASN A 299 2.13 9.15 -7.72
C ASN A 299 2.53 7.94 -8.58
N ASP A 300 2.94 8.18 -9.83
CA ASP A 300 3.49 7.15 -10.71
C ASP A 300 4.83 6.61 -10.18
N ASP A 301 5.59 7.37 -9.39
CA ASP A 301 6.82 6.85 -8.75
C ASP A 301 6.50 5.80 -7.68
N GLN A 302 5.23 5.63 -7.28
CA GLN A 302 4.82 4.59 -6.32
C GLN A 302 4.51 3.25 -7.01
N VAL A 303 4.34 3.22 -8.33
CA VAL A 303 3.91 2.04 -9.07
C VAL A 303 4.66 1.93 -10.39
N THR A 304 5.10 0.73 -10.70
CA THR A 304 5.51 0.38 -12.06
C THR A 304 4.43 -0.48 -12.68
N ASP A 305 3.95 -0.06 -13.86
CA ASP A 305 3.09 -0.90 -14.68
C ASP A 305 3.98 -2.00 -15.28
N LEU A 306 4.06 -3.13 -14.56
CA LEU A 306 4.70 -4.33 -15.10
C LEU A 306 3.74 -4.95 -16.10
N ASP A 307 4.08 -4.89 -17.38
CA ASP A 307 3.29 -5.55 -18.43
C ASP A 307 3.18 -7.05 -18.11
N SER A 308 1.99 -7.62 -18.32
CA SER A 308 1.70 -9.00 -17.92
C SER A 308 2.54 -10.06 -18.61
N ASP A 309 3.35 -9.69 -19.60
CA ASP A 309 4.08 -10.58 -20.49
C ASP A 309 5.60 -10.47 -20.32
N VAL A 310 6.10 -9.62 -19.40
CA VAL A 310 7.54 -9.46 -19.17
C VAL A 310 8.01 -10.45 -18.09
N ASP A 311 8.84 -11.41 -18.49
CA ASP A 311 9.55 -12.29 -17.55
C ASP A 311 10.74 -11.56 -16.90
N VAL A 312 10.94 -11.76 -15.61
CA VAL A 312 12.06 -11.18 -14.86
C VAL A 312 13.20 -12.19 -14.85
N ILE A 313 14.31 -11.88 -15.52
CA ILE A 313 15.48 -12.76 -15.56
C ILE A 313 16.41 -12.39 -14.39
N ALA A 314 16.72 -13.37 -13.54
CA ALA A 314 17.65 -13.23 -12.42
C ALA A 314 18.58 -14.45 -12.32
N GLU A 315 19.77 -14.27 -11.73
CA GLU A 315 20.70 -15.38 -11.46
C GLU A 315 20.18 -16.28 -10.32
N ASP A 316 20.54 -17.56 -10.31
CA ASP A 316 20.08 -18.53 -9.30
C ASP A 316 20.35 -18.06 -7.86
N SER A 317 21.53 -17.50 -7.61
CA SER A 317 21.92 -16.98 -6.28
C SER A 317 21.04 -15.82 -5.81
N VAL A 318 20.58 -14.98 -6.75
CA VAL A 318 19.69 -13.84 -6.49
C VAL A 318 18.29 -14.35 -6.18
N VAL A 319 17.81 -15.34 -6.95
CA VAL A 319 16.52 -16.00 -6.72
C VAL A 319 16.50 -16.70 -5.36
N GLU A 320 17.56 -17.42 -5.00
CA GLU A 320 17.70 -18.05 -3.67
C GLU A 320 17.67 -17.00 -2.55
N SER A 321 18.41 -15.89 -2.69
CA SER A 321 18.44 -14.81 -1.70
C SER A 321 17.06 -14.15 -1.54
N LEU A 322 16.36 -13.93 -2.65
CA LEU A 322 14.98 -13.40 -2.69
C LEU A 322 13.99 -14.35 -2.01
N GLN A 323 14.10 -15.65 -2.26
CA GLN A 323 13.28 -16.68 -1.62
C GLN A 323 13.54 -16.73 -0.11
N GLN A 324 14.80 -16.73 0.31
CA GLN A 324 15.17 -16.71 1.73
C GLN A 324 14.65 -15.45 2.43
N TRP A 325 14.85 -14.28 1.85
CA TRP A 325 14.35 -13.01 2.41
C TRP A 325 12.83 -12.97 2.55
N ALA A 326 12.10 -13.45 1.53
CA ALA A 326 10.63 -13.46 1.52
C ALA A 326 10.05 -14.47 2.52
N THR A 327 10.67 -15.64 2.67
CA THR A 327 10.19 -16.72 3.57
C THR A 327 10.62 -16.56 5.02
N ASN A 328 11.65 -15.76 5.29
CA ASN A 328 12.16 -15.56 6.64
C ASN A 328 11.06 -15.00 7.57
N VAL A 329 10.93 -15.55 8.78
CA VAL A 329 9.91 -15.10 9.76
C VAL A 329 10.29 -13.79 10.46
N HIS A 330 11.52 -13.33 10.29
CA HIS A 330 12.04 -12.11 10.90
C HIS A 330 12.09 -10.95 9.91
N SER A 331 12.01 -9.74 10.46
CA SER A 331 12.23 -8.50 9.71
C SER A 331 13.64 -8.46 9.15
N GLN A 332 13.78 -8.06 7.89
CA GLN A 332 15.06 -8.14 7.17
C GLN A 332 15.13 -7.14 6.03
N VAL A 333 16.35 -6.62 5.80
CA VAL A 333 16.68 -5.83 4.62
C VAL A 333 17.46 -6.69 3.63
N LEU A 334 17.05 -6.65 2.37
CA LEU A 334 17.76 -7.20 1.23
C LEU A 334 18.07 -6.07 0.24
N ALA A 335 19.32 -5.98 -0.21
CA ALA A 335 19.72 -5.11 -1.31
C ALA A 335 20.26 -5.94 -2.47
N ILE A 336 19.79 -5.64 -3.68
CA ILE A 336 20.20 -6.29 -4.93
C ILE A 336 20.82 -5.22 -5.82
N GLY A 337 22.11 -5.33 -6.07
CA GLY A 337 22.82 -4.46 -7.01
C GLY A 337 23.01 -5.18 -8.34
N GLY A 338 22.64 -4.55 -9.46
CA GLY A 338 22.91 -5.04 -10.80
C GLY A 338 24.02 -4.26 -11.49
N SER A 339 24.60 -4.82 -12.55
CA SER A 339 25.47 -4.03 -13.43
C SER A 339 24.68 -2.87 -14.07
N PRO A 340 25.27 -1.69 -14.27
CA PRO A 340 24.62 -0.60 -15.00
C PRO A 340 24.21 -1.07 -16.40
N THR A 341 22.91 -1.12 -16.68
CA THR A 341 22.37 -1.53 -17.98
C THR A 341 21.72 -0.35 -18.71
N THR A 342 21.86 -0.29 -20.03
CA THR A 342 21.09 0.63 -20.87
C THR A 342 19.68 0.11 -21.19
N ALA A 343 19.37 -1.14 -20.82
CA ALA A 343 18.04 -1.73 -20.96
C ALA A 343 17.04 -1.08 -20.00
N PHE A 344 15.87 -0.71 -20.51
CA PHE A 344 14.79 -0.12 -19.73
C PHE A 344 13.50 -0.96 -19.89
N PRO A 345 12.89 -1.42 -18.79
CA PRO A 345 13.35 -1.33 -17.41
C PRO A 345 14.59 -2.22 -17.16
N SER A 346 15.43 -1.87 -16.18
CA SER A 346 16.56 -2.72 -15.80
C SER A 346 16.07 -4.01 -15.13
N PRO A 347 16.83 -5.13 -15.18
CA PRO A 347 16.44 -6.38 -14.53
C PRO A 347 16.17 -6.22 -13.02
N VAL A 348 16.95 -5.38 -12.33
CA VAL A 348 16.76 -5.11 -10.90
C VAL A 348 15.50 -4.28 -10.63
N ALA A 349 15.16 -3.32 -11.49
CA ALA A 349 13.91 -2.58 -11.38
C ALA A 349 12.70 -3.51 -11.61
N LEU A 350 12.81 -4.48 -12.52
CA LEU A 350 11.79 -5.50 -12.74
C LEU A 350 11.56 -6.39 -11.50
N VAL A 351 12.62 -6.71 -10.74
CA VAL A 351 12.49 -7.45 -9.46
C VAL A 351 11.66 -6.63 -8.47
N SER A 352 12.01 -5.36 -8.23
CA SER A 352 11.26 -4.49 -7.32
C SER A 352 9.81 -4.30 -7.76
N ALA A 353 9.59 -4.09 -9.06
CA ALA A 353 8.27 -3.98 -9.66
C ALA A 353 7.42 -5.26 -9.47
N CYS A 354 8.03 -6.43 -9.63
CA CYS A 354 7.41 -7.73 -9.39
C CYS A 354 6.94 -7.84 -7.93
N TYR A 355 7.85 -7.64 -6.95
CA TYR A 355 7.50 -7.73 -5.53
C TYR A 355 6.45 -6.71 -5.10
N ALA A 356 6.58 -5.45 -5.52
CA ALA A 356 5.59 -4.42 -5.19
C ALA A 356 4.21 -4.74 -5.81
N THR A 357 4.17 -5.27 -7.03
CA THR A 357 2.92 -5.64 -7.72
C THR A 357 2.25 -6.85 -7.06
N PHE A 358 3.02 -7.90 -6.77
CA PHE A 358 2.46 -9.13 -6.22
C PHE A 358 2.09 -9.00 -4.74
N ALA A 359 2.83 -8.21 -3.95
CA ALA A 359 2.40 -7.85 -2.60
C ALA A 359 1.00 -7.20 -2.60
N ARG A 360 0.74 -6.27 -3.54
CA ARG A 360 -0.61 -5.68 -3.69
C ARG A 360 -1.66 -6.71 -4.08
N LYS A 361 -1.33 -7.61 -5.02
CA LYS A 361 -2.26 -8.65 -5.48
C LYS A 361 -2.61 -9.64 -4.37
N THR A 362 -1.68 -9.95 -3.47
CA THR A 362 -1.91 -10.81 -2.30
C THR A 362 -2.47 -10.04 -1.10
N LYS A 363 -2.74 -8.74 -1.23
CA LYS A 363 -3.25 -7.86 -0.17
C LYS A 363 -2.29 -7.71 1.02
N LEU A 364 -0.99 -7.88 0.79
CA LEU A 364 0.00 -7.46 1.77
C LEU A 364 0.10 -5.93 1.78
N PRO A 365 0.17 -5.29 2.96
CA PRO A 365 0.57 -3.91 3.06
C PRO A 365 1.94 -3.71 2.43
N VAL A 366 2.00 -2.84 1.43
CA VAL A 366 3.23 -2.47 0.73
C VAL A 366 3.33 -0.96 0.54
N ILE A 367 4.51 -0.42 0.82
CA ILE A 367 4.94 0.90 0.39
C ILE A 367 6.05 0.73 -0.64
N SER A 368 6.01 1.49 -1.72
CA SER A 368 7.08 1.44 -2.71
C SER A 368 7.38 2.78 -3.34
N HIS A 369 8.63 2.96 -3.77
CA HIS A 369 9.06 4.12 -4.55
C HIS A 369 10.14 3.73 -5.55
N PHE A 370 9.98 4.17 -6.79
CA PHE A 370 10.92 4.02 -7.89
C PHE A 370 11.58 5.38 -8.10
N CYS A 371 12.82 5.50 -7.62
CA CYS A 371 13.54 6.76 -7.59
C CYS A 371 13.77 7.28 -9.01
N SER A 372 13.48 8.57 -9.21
CA SER A 372 13.77 9.29 -10.44
C SER A 372 14.23 10.71 -10.11
N LEU A 373 15.07 11.27 -10.97
CA LEU A 373 15.44 12.68 -10.86
C LEU A 373 14.35 13.55 -11.50
N PRO A 374 13.95 14.66 -10.84
CA PRO A 374 13.08 15.65 -11.45
C PRO A 374 13.70 16.22 -12.73
N THR A 375 12.84 16.72 -13.61
CA THR A 375 13.28 17.32 -14.89
C THR A 375 13.83 18.74 -14.72
N GLU A 376 13.41 19.45 -13.67
CA GLU A 376 13.74 20.85 -13.44
C GLU A 376 14.23 21.08 -12.01
N GLU A 377 15.22 21.95 -11.86
CA GLU A 377 15.70 22.39 -10.55
C GLU A 377 14.69 23.33 -9.87
N ARG A 378 14.41 23.11 -8.60
CA ARG A 378 13.63 24.04 -7.77
C ARG A 378 14.60 24.88 -6.94
N ASN A 379 14.36 26.19 -6.96
CA ASN A 379 15.18 27.23 -6.33
C ASN A 379 15.99 26.76 -5.10
N GLY A 380 17.30 26.60 -5.28
CA GLY A 380 18.26 26.35 -4.20
C GLY A 380 18.44 24.89 -3.78
N MET A 381 17.93 23.92 -4.54
CA MET A 381 18.19 22.49 -4.33
C MET A 381 18.70 21.80 -5.58
N THR A 382 19.59 20.83 -5.39
CA THR A 382 20.04 19.96 -6.48
C THR A 382 18.90 19.03 -6.93
N LEU A 383 19.01 18.45 -8.13
CA LEU A 383 18.05 17.44 -8.60
C LEU A 383 18.05 16.20 -7.68
N PHE A 384 19.21 15.83 -7.14
CA PHE A 384 19.38 14.71 -6.22
C PHE A 384 18.65 14.93 -4.89
N GLU A 385 18.81 16.11 -4.28
CA GLU A 385 18.10 16.50 -3.06
C GLU A 385 16.58 16.46 -3.27
N GLN A 386 16.11 16.97 -4.41
CA GLN A 386 14.69 16.93 -4.73
C GLN A 386 14.15 15.51 -4.93
N GLY A 387 14.91 14.64 -5.59
CA GLY A 387 14.57 13.22 -5.73
C GLY A 387 14.50 12.51 -4.37
N LEU A 388 15.40 12.83 -3.44
CA LEU A 388 15.38 12.27 -2.09
C LEU A 388 14.17 12.76 -1.26
N ILE A 389 13.81 14.04 -1.39
CA ILE A 389 12.58 14.57 -0.79
C ILE A 389 11.34 13.89 -1.38
N SER A 390 11.31 13.67 -2.70
CA SER A 390 10.23 12.95 -3.40
C SER A 390 10.03 11.56 -2.80
N LEU A 391 11.11 10.78 -2.67
CA LEU A 391 11.13 9.47 -2.01
C LEU A 391 10.55 9.55 -0.60
N ALA A 392 11.11 10.40 0.27
CA ALA A 392 10.72 10.46 1.67
C ALA A 392 9.26 10.88 1.87
N TYR A 393 8.78 11.88 1.10
CA TYR A 393 7.40 12.36 1.18
C TYR A 393 6.40 11.34 0.65
N SER A 394 6.80 10.60 -0.39
CA SER A 394 6.02 9.48 -0.90
C SER A 394 5.86 8.37 0.14
N LEU A 395 6.93 8.01 0.85
CA LEU A 395 6.86 7.02 1.95
C LEU A 395 5.96 7.51 3.09
N ILE A 396 6.08 8.76 3.53
CA ILE A 396 5.21 9.36 4.56
C ILE A 396 3.74 9.24 4.15
N ARG A 397 3.41 9.59 2.90
CA ARG A 397 2.02 9.53 2.43
C ARG A 397 1.46 8.12 2.38
N GLN A 398 2.25 7.14 1.93
CA GLN A 398 1.82 5.75 1.89
C GLN A 398 1.68 5.16 3.30
N LEU A 399 2.59 5.47 4.23
CA LEU A 399 2.50 5.01 5.63
C LEU A 399 1.26 5.57 6.34
N ILE A 400 0.92 6.85 6.12
CA ILE A 400 -0.32 7.45 6.67
C ILE A 400 -1.57 6.68 6.23
N ASP A 401 -1.59 6.20 4.98
CA ASP A 401 -2.76 5.49 4.45
C ASP A 401 -2.97 4.12 5.14
N TYR A 402 -1.92 3.54 5.72
CA TYR A 402 -1.96 2.30 6.51
C TYR A 402 -2.16 2.51 8.02
N LEU A 403 -2.30 3.75 8.50
CA LEU A 403 -2.60 3.99 9.91
C LEU A 403 -4.00 3.48 10.28
N PRO A 404 -4.21 3.08 11.55
CA PRO A 404 -5.55 2.81 12.06
C PRO A 404 -6.48 4.02 11.85
N PRO A 405 -7.81 3.82 11.72
CA PRO A 405 -8.77 4.92 11.54
C PRO A 405 -8.66 5.98 12.64
N VAL A 406 -8.40 5.54 13.87
CA VAL A 406 -8.15 6.39 15.04
C VAL A 406 -6.94 5.83 15.79
N LEU A 407 -6.01 6.71 16.14
CA LEU A 407 -4.83 6.38 16.92
C LEU A 407 -4.72 7.30 18.15
N GLU A 408 -4.23 6.73 19.25
CA GLU A 408 -3.87 7.50 20.45
C GLU A 408 -2.37 7.80 20.38
N GLY A 409 -2.00 9.04 20.12
CA GLY A 409 -0.62 9.50 20.26
C GLY A 409 -0.23 9.63 21.73
N HIS A 410 1.05 9.47 21.98
CA HIS A 410 1.68 9.57 23.31
C HIS A 410 2.80 10.62 23.21
N ALA A 411 3.42 11.01 24.33
CA ALA A 411 4.43 12.09 24.34
C ALA A 411 5.58 11.90 23.34
N ALA A 412 5.95 10.65 23.03
CA ALA A 412 6.99 10.30 22.06
C ALA A 412 6.45 9.97 20.64
N CYS A 413 5.13 9.92 20.45
CA CYS A 413 4.44 9.72 19.17
C CYS A 413 3.54 10.91 18.84
N ASN A 414 4.13 12.09 18.74
CA ASN A 414 3.39 13.30 18.45
C ASN A 414 3.27 13.50 16.93
N LEU A 415 2.08 13.21 16.40
CA LEU A 415 1.70 13.41 14.99
C LEU A 415 0.89 14.70 14.79
N ASN A 416 1.18 15.76 15.54
CA ASN A 416 0.51 17.05 15.39
C ASN A 416 0.57 17.55 13.94
N THR A 417 -0.53 18.13 13.47
CA THR A 417 -0.68 18.65 12.10
C THR A 417 0.36 19.73 11.76
N GLU A 418 0.82 20.49 12.76
CA GLU A 418 1.88 21.50 12.60
C GLU A 418 3.21 20.90 12.14
N ARG A 419 3.51 19.65 12.52
CA ARG A 419 4.74 18.97 12.10
C ARG A 419 4.76 18.75 10.59
N PHE A 420 3.62 18.37 10.02
CA PHE A 420 3.48 18.26 8.57
C PHE A 420 3.62 19.62 7.88
N SER A 421 3.20 20.73 8.51
CA SER A 421 3.35 22.06 7.90
C SER A 421 4.81 22.51 7.75
N ALA A 422 5.72 21.94 8.55
CA ALA A 422 7.16 22.20 8.43
C ALA A 422 7.81 21.52 7.22
N LEU A 423 7.14 20.54 6.59
CA LEU A 423 7.63 19.79 5.45
C LEU A 423 7.40 20.59 4.15
N ASN A 424 8.20 21.62 3.98
CA ASN A 424 8.16 22.57 2.85
C ASN A 424 8.86 22.08 1.57
N GLY A 425 9.46 20.90 1.61
CA GLY A 425 10.14 20.27 0.46
C GLY A 425 11.62 20.61 0.36
N THR A 426 12.23 21.20 1.40
CA THR A 426 13.66 21.52 1.43
C THR A 426 14.42 20.62 2.41
N MET A 427 15.72 20.43 2.16
CA MET A 427 16.61 19.63 3.00
C MET A 427 16.75 20.15 4.44
N THR A 428 16.41 21.42 4.70
CA THR A 428 16.36 21.98 6.06
C THR A 428 15.35 21.26 6.97
N SER A 429 14.30 20.65 6.40
CA SER A 429 13.28 19.90 7.13
C SER A 429 13.64 18.41 7.31
N TRP A 430 14.79 17.95 6.81
CA TRP A 430 15.11 16.52 6.71
C TRP A 430 15.07 15.75 8.05
N LYS A 431 15.53 16.36 9.14
CA LYS A 431 15.46 15.72 10.48
C LYS A 431 14.02 15.44 10.90
N GLU A 432 13.13 16.38 10.58
CA GLU A 432 11.70 16.29 10.88
C GLU A 432 11.02 15.23 10.01
N VAL A 433 11.41 15.15 8.73
CA VAL A 433 11.00 14.10 7.79
C VAL A 433 11.36 12.70 8.31
N LEU A 434 12.62 12.49 8.70
CA LEU A 434 13.07 11.20 9.24
C LEU A 434 12.37 10.85 10.55
N SER A 435 12.14 11.84 11.42
CA SER A 435 11.38 11.62 12.66
C SER A 435 9.94 11.20 12.38
N LEU A 436 9.29 11.77 11.36
CA LEU A 436 7.96 11.35 10.92
C LEU A 436 7.95 9.93 10.37
N ILE A 437 8.91 9.56 9.51
CA ILE A 437 9.04 8.20 9.00
C ILE A 437 9.25 7.21 10.15
N ASP A 438 10.12 7.52 11.10
CA ASP A 438 10.40 6.67 12.27
C ASP A 438 9.13 6.40 13.10
N MET A 439 8.35 7.43 13.43
CA MET A 439 7.08 7.25 14.16
C MET A 439 6.02 6.51 13.34
N LEU A 440 5.95 6.77 12.03
CA LEU A 440 4.96 6.12 11.17
C LEU A 440 5.27 4.62 10.96
N LEU A 441 6.55 4.26 10.88
CA LEU A 441 6.99 2.85 10.86
C LEU A 441 6.67 2.13 12.18
N TYR A 442 6.77 2.82 13.32
CA TYR A 442 6.35 2.26 14.60
C TYR A 442 4.84 1.94 14.64
N LEU A 443 4.02 2.71 13.91
CA LEU A 443 2.57 2.53 13.81
C LEU A 443 2.15 1.66 12.61
N ALA A 444 3.12 1.06 11.91
CA ALA A 444 2.88 0.25 10.72
C ALA A 444 1.95 -0.93 10.99
N PRO A 445 1.29 -1.48 9.95
CA PRO A 445 0.57 -2.73 10.06
C PRO A 445 1.51 -3.87 10.45
N PRO A 446 0.99 -4.99 11.01
CA PRO A 446 1.83 -6.04 11.57
C PRO A 446 2.77 -6.76 10.60
N VAL A 447 2.51 -6.64 9.30
CA VAL A 447 3.43 -7.01 8.24
C VAL A 447 3.45 -5.87 7.22
N LEU A 448 4.64 -5.46 6.80
CA LEU A 448 4.83 -4.39 5.83
C LEU A 448 5.98 -4.73 4.89
N VAL A 449 5.71 -4.67 3.59
CA VAL A 449 6.73 -4.75 2.53
C VAL A 449 7.10 -3.33 2.12
N CYS A 450 8.39 -3.00 2.12
CA CYS A 450 8.93 -1.71 1.70
C CYS A 450 9.88 -1.95 0.52
N VAL A 451 9.56 -1.39 -0.65
CA VAL A 451 10.36 -1.56 -1.87
C VAL A 451 10.89 -0.21 -2.35
N ILE A 452 12.20 -0.04 -2.40
CA ILE A 452 12.84 1.19 -2.88
C ILE A 452 13.79 0.82 -4.03
N ASP A 453 13.43 1.23 -5.24
CA ASP A 453 14.24 1.01 -6.44
C ASP A 453 15.00 2.26 -6.84
N GLY A 454 16.22 2.09 -7.36
CA GLY A 454 17.03 3.16 -7.93
C GLY A 454 17.62 4.13 -6.91
N LEU A 455 17.92 3.69 -5.68
CA LEU A 455 18.49 4.58 -4.66
C LEU A 455 19.85 5.19 -5.10
N ASP A 456 20.59 4.47 -5.94
CA ASP A 456 21.82 4.91 -6.62
C ASP A 456 21.59 6.12 -7.56
N VAL A 457 20.39 6.27 -8.13
CA VAL A 457 20.02 7.43 -8.97
C VAL A 457 20.04 8.73 -8.15
N LEU A 458 19.86 8.63 -6.84
CA LEU A 458 19.83 9.77 -5.92
C LEU A 458 21.17 10.04 -5.24
N GLU A 459 22.21 9.24 -5.50
CA GLU A 459 23.51 9.35 -4.84
C GLU A 459 24.29 10.56 -5.37
N ASP A 460 24.59 11.48 -4.47
CA ASP A 460 25.42 12.67 -4.68
C ASP A 460 26.05 13.07 -3.34
N SER A 461 27.14 13.83 -3.40
CA SER A 461 27.80 14.38 -2.21
C SER A 461 26.85 15.15 -1.28
N SER A 462 25.79 15.77 -1.82
CA SER A 462 24.77 16.48 -1.04
C SER A 462 23.75 15.55 -0.35
N THR A 463 23.55 14.33 -0.86
CA THR A 463 22.52 13.38 -0.41
C THR A 463 23.07 12.18 0.36
N ASP A 464 24.39 11.93 0.36
CA ASP A 464 25.03 10.80 1.06
C ASP A 464 24.62 10.68 2.54
N GLY A 465 24.81 11.76 3.31
CA GLY A 465 24.44 11.80 4.74
C GLY A 465 22.95 11.56 4.97
N PRO A 466 22.07 12.27 4.24
CA PRO A 466 20.62 12.03 4.23
C PRO A 466 20.20 10.58 3.89
N ILE A 467 20.73 9.98 2.82
CA ILE A 467 20.44 8.60 2.39
C ILE A 467 20.86 7.61 3.48
N ARG A 468 22.09 7.75 4.01
CA ARG A 468 22.59 6.93 5.13
C ARG A 468 21.63 6.99 6.33
N SER A 469 21.11 8.17 6.64
CA SER A 469 20.19 8.36 7.76
C SER A 469 18.84 7.67 7.52
N LEU A 470 18.28 7.76 6.30
CA LEU A 470 17.04 7.05 5.94
C LEU A 470 17.20 5.53 6.01
N VAL A 471 18.28 4.99 5.44
CA VAL A 471 18.59 3.55 5.47
C VAL A 471 18.74 3.06 6.93
N ARG A 472 19.44 3.83 7.78
CA ARG A 472 19.56 3.52 9.22
C ARG A 472 18.21 3.52 9.94
N THR A 473 17.31 4.46 9.63
CA THR A 473 15.95 4.46 10.18
C THR A 473 15.23 3.15 9.82
N LEU A 474 15.24 2.74 8.54
CA LEU A 474 14.61 1.48 8.10
C LEU A 474 15.24 0.25 8.77
N LEU A 475 16.58 0.20 8.85
CA LEU A 475 17.31 -0.89 9.52
C LEU A 475 16.95 -1.01 11.00
N THR A 476 16.80 0.11 11.70
CA THR A 476 16.43 0.13 13.13
C THR A 476 15.10 -0.60 13.35
N HIS A 477 14.11 -0.36 12.48
CA HIS A 477 12.80 -1.03 12.54
C HIS A 477 12.86 -2.50 12.14
N THR A 478 13.84 -2.93 11.33
CA THR A 478 14.02 -4.38 11.06
C THR A 478 14.69 -5.16 12.20
N ARG A 479 15.34 -4.47 13.14
CA ARG A 479 16.08 -5.10 14.24
C ARG A 479 15.34 -5.10 15.56
N HIS A 480 14.20 -4.41 15.62
CA HIS A 480 13.46 -4.25 16.85
C HIS A 480 12.97 -5.61 17.35
N GLN A 481 13.59 -6.14 18.40
CA GLN A 481 13.06 -7.25 19.20
C GLN A 481 12.40 -6.66 20.45
N THR A 482 11.18 -7.07 20.72
CA THR A 482 10.46 -6.62 21.91
C THR A 482 11.05 -7.27 23.16
N ALA A 483 11.50 -6.45 24.13
CA ALA A 483 11.65 -6.90 25.50
C ALA A 483 10.26 -7.22 26.08
N PRO A 484 10.08 -8.31 26.84
CA PRO A 484 8.81 -8.60 27.49
C PRO A 484 8.44 -7.46 28.46
N THR A 485 7.27 -6.86 28.23
CA THR A 485 6.66 -5.89 29.14
C THR A 485 6.05 -6.63 30.34
N ALA A 486 6.20 -6.07 31.54
CA ALA A 486 5.70 -6.65 32.78
C ALA A 486 4.16 -6.76 32.85
N ASP A 487 3.44 -6.06 31.97
CA ASP A 487 1.98 -5.98 31.93
C ASP A 487 1.32 -6.99 30.95
N GLY A 488 2.09 -7.87 30.31
CA GLY A 488 1.53 -8.89 29.39
C GLY A 488 0.93 -8.34 28.10
N SER A 489 1.00 -7.02 27.85
CA SER A 489 0.67 -6.42 26.56
C SER A 489 1.82 -6.63 25.58
N GLN A 490 1.64 -7.54 24.62
CA GLN A 490 2.62 -7.72 23.54
C GLN A 490 2.74 -6.41 22.75
N ASN A 491 3.93 -5.81 22.76
CA ASN A 491 4.27 -4.74 21.83
C ASN A 491 4.05 -5.24 20.39
N GLN A 492 3.63 -4.34 19.49
CA GLN A 492 3.38 -4.67 18.10
C GLN A 492 4.70 -5.08 17.42
N ASP A 493 4.91 -6.39 17.29
CA ASP A 493 5.97 -6.91 16.42
C ASP A 493 5.54 -6.65 14.96
N VAL A 494 6.26 -5.77 14.28
CA VAL A 494 6.04 -5.47 12.86
C VAL A 494 7.05 -6.28 12.06
N LEU A 495 6.54 -7.21 11.25
CA LEU A 495 7.33 -7.93 10.27
C LEU A 495 7.61 -7.01 9.07
N LEU A 496 8.75 -6.31 9.11
CA LEU A 496 9.18 -5.37 8.09
C LEU A 496 10.14 -6.05 7.11
N LYS A 497 9.72 -6.13 5.85
CA LYS A 497 10.51 -6.64 4.73
C LYS A 497 10.94 -5.48 3.85
N VAL A 498 12.22 -5.10 3.87
CA VAL A 498 12.75 -4.01 3.04
C VAL A 498 13.56 -4.59 1.88
N LEU A 499 13.24 -4.16 0.66
CA LEU A 499 13.96 -4.48 -0.55
C LEU A 499 14.52 -3.19 -1.18
N PHE A 500 15.84 -3.16 -1.36
CA PHE A 500 16.52 -2.16 -2.17
C PHE A 500 16.98 -2.78 -3.49
N THR A 501 16.73 -2.11 -4.60
CA THR A 501 17.30 -2.49 -5.91
C THR A 501 18.03 -1.30 -6.51
N VAL A 502 19.24 -1.54 -7.01
CA VAL A 502 20.13 -0.47 -7.49
C VAL A 502 20.86 -0.90 -8.77
N ALA A 503 21.04 0.03 -9.71
CA ALA A 503 21.78 -0.20 -10.95
C ALA A 503 23.26 0.15 -10.76
N GLY A 504 23.90 -0.50 -9.80
CA GLY A 504 25.32 -0.32 -9.51
C GLY A 504 25.69 -0.82 -8.11
N ARG A 505 26.77 -0.26 -7.56
CA ARG A 505 27.21 -0.49 -6.19
C ARG A 505 27.32 0.86 -5.45
N PRO A 506 26.19 1.44 -5.00
CA PRO A 506 26.19 2.71 -4.30
C PRO A 506 26.96 2.61 -2.97
N ASN A 507 27.99 3.43 -2.80
CA ASN A 507 28.92 3.35 -1.66
C ASN A 507 28.16 3.57 -0.36
N THR A 508 27.27 4.56 -0.32
CA THR A 508 26.52 4.92 0.89
C THR A 508 25.64 3.76 1.36
N LEU A 509 24.96 3.05 0.45
CA LEU A 509 24.13 1.90 0.80
C LEU A 509 24.98 0.72 1.28
N VAL A 510 26.07 0.40 0.56
CA VAL A 510 26.96 -0.72 0.90
C VAL A 510 27.62 -0.50 2.25
N GLU A 511 28.16 0.69 2.52
CA GLU A 511 28.75 1.07 3.81
C GLU A 511 27.74 0.92 4.95
N THR A 512 26.55 1.52 4.78
CA THR A 512 25.51 1.51 5.81
C THR A 512 25.03 0.09 6.11
N LEU A 513 24.90 -0.76 5.09
CA LEU A 513 24.54 -2.16 5.28
C LEU A 513 25.69 -2.94 5.93
N SER A 514 26.94 -2.66 5.57
CA SER A 514 28.14 -3.35 6.09
C SER A 514 28.41 -3.07 7.56
N GLU A 515 28.11 -1.87 8.04
CA GLU A 515 28.08 -1.52 9.47
C GLU A 515 27.19 -2.48 10.28
N ASN A 516 26.28 -3.20 9.62
CA ASN A 516 25.15 -3.87 10.22
C ASN A 516 25.16 -5.41 10.10
N ARG A 517 26.36 -6.02 9.94
CA ARG A 517 26.63 -7.46 9.77
C ARG A 517 25.84 -8.08 8.60
N LEU A 518 26.53 -8.33 7.49
CA LEU A 518 25.93 -8.84 6.25
C LEU A 518 26.29 -10.30 5.97
N ILE A 519 25.36 -11.00 5.32
CA ILE A 519 25.69 -12.15 4.48
C ILE A 519 25.86 -11.59 3.06
N LEU A 520 27.11 -11.61 2.59
CA LEU A 520 27.51 -11.26 1.23
C LEU A 520 27.41 -12.53 0.38
N SER A 521 26.46 -12.58 -0.54
CA SER A 521 26.47 -13.56 -1.63
C SER A 521 27.03 -12.86 -2.87
N GLU A 522 28.36 -12.81 -2.98
CA GLU A 522 29.04 -12.29 -4.19
C GLU A 522 29.40 -13.45 -5.13
N SER A 523 29.09 -13.30 -6.42
CA SER A 523 29.41 -14.28 -7.47
C SER A 523 30.86 -14.20 -7.98
N ASN A 524 31.74 -13.41 -7.35
CA ASN A 524 33.12 -13.24 -7.80
C ASN A 524 34.05 -14.35 -7.29
N GLN A 525 34.05 -15.53 -7.93
CA GLN A 525 35.25 -16.38 -7.96
C GLN A 525 36.08 -16.04 -9.19
N VAL A 526 36.91 -15.01 -9.09
CA VAL A 526 38.16 -14.98 -9.86
C VAL A 526 39.23 -15.61 -8.97
N SER A 527 39.54 -16.86 -9.29
CA SER A 527 40.56 -17.68 -8.65
C SER A 527 41.91 -16.94 -8.53
N GLN A 528 42.20 -16.38 -7.36
CA GLN A 528 43.59 -16.19 -6.92
C GLN A 528 44.12 -17.54 -6.43
N LEU A 529 44.54 -18.38 -7.38
CA LEU A 529 45.40 -19.51 -7.08
C LEU A 529 46.84 -18.99 -7.01
N ALA A 530 47.20 -18.47 -5.84
CA ALA A 530 48.59 -18.46 -5.42
C ALA A 530 49.04 -19.93 -5.34
N SER A 531 49.89 -20.35 -6.27
CA SER A 531 50.62 -21.62 -6.17
C SER A 531 51.96 -21.34 -5.54
N THR A 532 52.06 -21.62 -4.24
CA THR A 532 53.33 -21.89 -3.58
C THR A 532 53.59 -23.40 -3.60
N ASP A 533 54.87 -23.71 -3.85
CA ASP A 533 55.58 -24.97 -3.62
C ASP A 533 55.47 -26.12 -4.64
N GLY A 534 56.50 -26.19 -5.49
CA GLY A 534 57.13 -27.44 -5.92
C GLY A 534 58.64 -27.33 -5.67
N ALA A 535 59.15 -28.09 -4.70
CA ALA A 535 60.57 -28.13 -4.35
C ALA A 535 61.37 -29.15 -5.18
N LEU A 536 62.68 -28.86 -5.30
CA LEU A 536 63.84 -29.73 -5.64
C LEU A 536 64.19 -29.94 -7.13
N ASN A 537 65.28 -29.31 -7.60
CA ASN A 537 66.64 -29.85 -7.42
C ASN A 537 67.74 -28.82 -7.80
N PRO A 538 68.98 -28.99 -7.27
CA PRO A 538 70.09 -28.06 -7.40
C PRO A 538 70.94 -28.38 -8.62
N ASP A 539 71.43 -27.37 -9.35
CA ASP A 539 72.85 -27.24 -9.73
C ASP A 539 73.09 -26.06 -10.70
N VAL A 540 74.24 -25.41 -10.46
CA VAL A 540 75.07 -24.66 -11.42
C VAL A 540 74.59 -23.28 -11.91
N GLY A 541 75.40 -22.25 -11.60
CA GLY A 541 75.72 -21.21 -12.59
C GLY A 541 75.62 -19.75 -12.13
N ILE A 542 76.65 -19.26 -11.47
CA ILE A 542 77.00 -17.83 -11.36
C ILE A 542 77.07 -17.21 -12.77
N VAL A 543 76.37 -16.09 -13.03
CA VAL A 543 76.85 -14.99 -13.89
C VAL A 543 76.22 -13.66 -13.42
N MET A 544 77.06 -12.73 -12.99
CA MET A 544 76.75 -11.30 -12.90
C MET A 544 76.70 -10.67 -14.29
N MET A 545 75.82 -9.69 -14.53
CA MET A 545 76.24 -8.39 -15.07
C MET A 545 75.09 -7.38 -15.15
N ASN A 546 75.44 -6.15 -14.77
CA ASN A 546 74.69 -4.91 -14.88
C ASN A 546 74.40 -4.54 -16.34
N ALA A 547 73.30 -3.84 -16.56
CA ALA A 547 73.24 -2.60 -17.35
C ALA A 547 72.07 -1.74 -16.84
#